data_AF-A0A1G8UEE3-F1
#
_entry.id   AF-A0A1G8UEE3-F1
#
_cell.length_a   1.000
_cell.length_b   1.000
_cell.length_c   1.000
_cell.angle_alpha   90.00
_cell.angle_beta   90.00
_cell.angle_gamma   90.00
#
_symmetry.space_group_name_H-M   'P 1'
#
loop_
_entity.id
_entity.type
_entity.pdbx_description
1 polymer ?
#
loop_
_entity_poly.entity_id
_entity_poly.type
_entity_poly.pdbx_seq_one_letter_code
_entity_poly.pdbx_strand_id
1 'polypeptide(L)'
;MIQTRRTHTSAQPLLRRVQPATPPTGKKLEEDEFATRWSAMAAAEGHRRVLPPSPPAPPPMTADGLRVGSAQAKILDAMRDGLGTRAELCDRAEIRRGMWSSALAQIRATGIRVTHDRIKGQTVYRLDDQAEGGDA
;
A
#
# COMPACT_ATOMS: atom_id res chain seq x y z
N MET A 1 44.78 -2.16 48.57
CA MET A 1 45.06 -1.22 47.47
C MET A 1 46.11 -1.87 46.57
N ILE A 2 45.69 -2.41 45.43
CA ILE A 2 46.59 -3.15 44.53
C ILE A 2 46.84 -2.25 43.32
N GLN A 3 48.06 -1.71 43.21
CA GLN A 3 48.53 -1.02 42.02
C GLN A 3 49.02 -2.08 41.01
N THR A 4 48.26 -2.31 39.95
CA THR A 4 48.75 -3.07 38.79
C THR A 4 49.43 -2.11 37.81
N ARG A 5 50.67 -2.44 37.40
CA ARG A 5 51.42 -1.67 36.40
C ARG A 5 50.83 -1.92 35.01
N ARG A 6 50.53 -0.83 34.28
CA ARG A 6 50.14 -0.85 32.86
C ARG A 6 51.30 -1.41 32.01
N THR A 7 51.12 -2.59 31.42
CA THR A 7 51.97 -3.08 30.33
C THR A 7 51.33 -2.71 28.99
N HIS A 8 51.81 -1.63 28.37
CA HIS A 8 51.53 -1.34 26.96
C HIS A 8 52.47 -2.18 26.10
N THR A 9 51.99 -3.31 25.57
CA THR A 9 52.68 -4.04 24.49
C THR A 9 51.82 -3.94 23.23
N SER A 10 52.10 -2.93 22.43
CA SER A 10 51.57 -2.80 21.06
C SER A 10 52.59 -3.42 20.11
N ALA A 11 52.53 -4.73 19.91
CA ALA A 11 53.18 -5.35 18.76
C ALA A 11 52.24 -5.19 17.55
N GLN A 12 52.40 -4.12 16.79
CA GLN A 12 51.74 -4.04 15.49
C GLN A 12 52.41 -5.06 14.56
N PRO A 13 51.67 -5.98 13.92
CA PRO A 13 52.25 -6.81 12.88
C PRO A 13 52.58 -5.91 11.68
N LEU A 14 53.86 -5.87 11.31
CA LEU A 14 54.29 -5.26 10.06
C LEU A 14 53.60 -5.99 8.90
N LEU A 15 52.67 -5.31 8.22
CA LEU A 15 52.08 -5.79 6.98
C LEU A 15 53.19 -5.93 5.95
N ARG A 16 53.70 -7.15 5.79
CA ARG A 16 54.68 -7.50 4.77
C ARG A 16 54.03 -7.16 3.43
N ARG A 17 54.64 -6.23 2.69
CA ARG A 17 54.20 -5.78 1.37
C ARG A 17 54.07 -7.03 0.48
N VAL A 18 52.84 -7.49 0.27
CA VAL A 18 52.55 -8.53 -0.72
C VAL A 18 52.80 -7.85 -2.05
N GLN A 19 53.98 -8.09 -2.65
CA GLN A 19 54.15 -7.77 -4.06
C GLN A 19 53.08 -8.59 -4.79
N PRO A 20 52.18 -7.98 -5.57
CA PRO A 20 51.31 -8.75 -6.43
C PRO A 20 52.24 -9.57 -7.32
N ALA A 21 52.15 -10.89 -7.21
CA ALA A 21 52.88 -11.78 -8.11
C ALA A 21 52.46 -11.39 -9.51
N THR A 22 53.44 -11.09 -10.38
CA THR A 22 53.20 -10.95 -11.81
C THR A 22 52.36 -12.15 -12.23
N PRO A 23 51.15 -11.97 -12.77
CA PRO A 23 50.33 -13.11 -13.13
C PRO A 23 51.16 -13.98 -14.08
N PRO A 24 51.23 -15.31 -13.85
CA PRO A 24 51.89 -16.18 -14.82
C PRO A 24 51.25 -15.87 -16.16
N THR A 25 52.06 -15.66 -17.20
CA THR A 25 51.65 -15.40 -18.57
C THR A 25 50.84 -16.60 -19.08
N GLY A 26 49.60 -16.68 -18.60
CA GLY A 26 48.59 -17.58 -19.08
C GLY A 26 48.30 -17.17 -20.49
N LYS A 27 48.26 -18.17 -21.38
CA LYS A 27 47.82 -18.05 -22.77
C LYS A 27 46.75 -16.96 -22.85
N LYS A 28 46.95 -15.99 -23.76
CA LYS A 28 45.88 -15.07 -24.14
C LYS A 28 44.66 -15.96 -24.38
N LEU A 29 43.66 -15.87 -23.50
CA LEU A 29 42.35 -16.39 -23.85
C LEU A 29 42.00 -15.65 -25.12
N GLU A 30 41.90 -16.39 -26.22
CA GLU A 30 41.46 -15.86 -27.50
C GLU A 30 40.24 -14.98 -27.20
N GLU A 31 40.31 -13.71 -27.58
CA GLU A 31 39.40 -12.65 -27.14
C GLU A 31 37.92 -13.05 -27.37
N ASP A 32 37.72 -13.90 -28.38
CA ASP A 32 36.46 -14.53 -28.75
C ASP A 32 35.90 -15.50 -27.69
N GLU A 33 36.74 -16.28 -27.00
CA GLU A 33 36.31 -17.17 -25.91
C GLU A 33 35.83 -16.36 -24.70
N PHE A 34 36.50 -15.24 -24.41
CA PHE A 34 36.08 -14.35 -23.34
C PHE A 34 34.75 -13.66 -23.67
N ALA A 35 34.61 -13.13 -24.89
CA ALA A 35 33.36 -12.52 -25.36
C ALA A 35 32.19 -13.51 -25.33
N THR A 36 32.43 -14.76 -25.71
CA THR A 36 31.42 -15.83 -25.68
C THR A 36 30.99 -16.16 -24.24
N ARG A 37 31.94 -16.32 -23.31
CA ARG A 37 31.64 -16.60 -21.90
C ARG A 37 30.97 -15.43 -21.19
N TRP A 38 31.38 -14.20 -21.50
CA TRP A 38 30.75 -12.99 -20.98
C TRP A 38 29.31 -12.84 -21.46
N SER A 39 29.06 -13.08 -22.75
CA SER A 39 27.71 -13.03 -23.33
C SER A 39 26.81 -14.12 -22.75
N ALA A 40 27.33 -15.32 -22.52
CA ALA A 40 26.60 -16.40 -21.86
C ALA A 40 26.25 -16.07 -20.40
N MET A 41 27.17 -15.44 -19.66
CA MET A 41 26.92 -14.96 -18.30
C MET A 41 25.86 -13.83 -18.30
N ALA A 42 25.94 -12.87 -19.21
CA ALA A 42 24.97 -11.79 -19.35
C ALA A 42 23.56 -12.30 -19.71
N ALA A 43 23.47 -13.32 -20.57
CA ALA A 43 22.21 -13.99 -20.88
C ALA A 43 21.64 -14.72 -19.65
N ALA A 44 22.48 -15.46 -18.92
CA ALA A 44 22.07 -16.14 -17.69
C ALA A 44 21.65 -15.16 -16.56
N GLU A 45 22.30 -14.00 -16.48
CA GLU A 45 21.94 -12.91 -15.56
C GLU A 45 20.60 -12.25 -15.96
N GLY A 46 20.37 -12.09 -17.27
CA GLY A 46 19.12 -11.59 -17.84
C GLY A 46 17.91 -12.46 -17.49
N HIS A 47 18.09 -13.79 -17.41
CA HIS A 47 17.06 -14.74 -16.96
C HIS A 47 16.75 -14.65 -15.46
N ARG A 48 17.63 -14.05 -14.65
CA ARG A 48 17.49 -13.97 -13.18
C ARG A 48 16.82 -12.70 -12.69
N ARG A 49 16.65 -11.69 -13.56
CA ARG A 49 15.80 -10.51 -13.31
C ARG A 49 14.32 -10.89 -13.47
N VAL A 50 13.84 -11.77 -12.59
CA VAL A 50 12.41 -11.90 -12.34
C VAL A 50 12.00 -10.56 -11.73
N LEU A 51 11.42 -9.67 -12.54
CA LEU A 51 10.76 -8.49 -12.00
C LEU A 51 9.79 -8.97 -10.91
N PRO A 52 9.79 -8.34 -9.72
CA PRO A 52 8.77 -8.65 -8.74
C PRO A 52 7.40 -8.50 -9.43
N PRO A 53 6.47 -9.45 -9.22
CA PRO A 53 5.15 -9.35 -9.84
C PRO A 53 4.59 -7.97 -9.53
N SER A 54 4.07 -7.28 -10.55
CA SER A 54 3.51 -5.96 -10.37
C SER A 54 2.51 -5.98 -9.21
N PRO A 55 2.53 -4.98 -8.32
CA PRO A 55 1.59 -4.94 -7.21
C PRO A 55 0.16 -5.01 -7.76
N PRO A 56 -0.76 -5.68 -7.05
CA PRO A 56 -2.14 -5.78 -7.49
C PRO A 56 -2.70 -4.36 -7.70
N ALA A 57 -3.45 -4.18 -8.80
CA ALA A 57 -4.06 -2.91 -9.10
C ALA A 57 -4.93 -2.44 -7.91
N PRO A 58 -4.92 -1.13 -7.60
CA PRO A 58 -5.79 -0.61 -6.54
C PRO A 58 -7.26 -0.92 -6.88
N PRO A 59 -8.09 -1.20 -5.87
CA PRO A 59 -9.50 -1.48 -6.11
C PRO A 59 -10.20 -0.25 -6.76
N PRO A 60 -11.20 -0.46 -7.62
CA PRO A 60 -11.95 0.64 -8.22
C PRO A 60 -12.67 1.45 -7.14
N MET A 61 -12.64 2.77 -7.29
CA MET A 61 -13.24 3.75 -6.37
C MET A 61 -14.35 4.51 -7.10
N THR A 62 -15.40 4.90 -6.39
CA THR A 62 -16.44 5.80 -6.86
C THR A 62 -15.92 7.24 -6.92
N ALA A 63 -16.67 8.13 -7.57
CA ALA A 63 -16.36 9.57 -7.59
C ALA A 63 -16.23 10.17 -6.17
N ASP A 64 -16.96 9.58 -5.21
CA ASP A 64 -16.97 9.97 -3.79
C ASP A 64 -15.77 9.44 -2.98
N GLY A 65 -14.82 8.76 -3.63
CA GLY A 65 -13.67 8.15 -2.95
C GLY A 65 -14.03 6.92 -2.12
N LEU A 66 -15.13 6.23 -2.43
CA LEU A 66 -15.51 4.97 -1.78
C LEU A 66 -15.20 3.78 -2.67
N ARG A 67 -14.82 2.64 -2.09
CA ARG A 67 -14.61 1.41 -2.87
C ARG A 67 -15.92 0.99 -3.55
N VAL A 68 -15.88 0.73 -4.86
CA VAL A 68 -17.04 0.28 -5.62
C VAL A 68 -17.58 -1.04 -5.03
N GLY A 69 -18.90 -1.10 -4.85
CA GLY A 69 -19.59 -2.27 -4.30
C GLY A 69 -19.45 -2.46 -2.79
N SER A 70 -18.77 -1.56 -2.09
CA SER A 70 -18.68 -1.58 -0.62
C SER A 70 -20.01 -1.20 0.04
N ALA A 71 -20.20 -1.63 1.29
CA ALA A 71 -21.42 -1.33 2.04
C ALA A 71 -21.68 0.18 2.16
N GLN A 72 -20.63 0.98 2.33
CA GLN A 72 -20.72 2.44 2.38
C GLN A 72 -21.12 3.07 1.05
N ALA A 73 -20.62 2.58 -0.09
CA ALA A 73 -21.04 3.05 -1.40
C ALA A 73 -22.53 2.74 -1.63
N LYS A 74 -22.96 1.52 -1.32
CA LYS A 74 -24.36 1.10 -1.46
C LYS A 74 -25.32 1.89 -0.56
N ILE A 75 -24.94 2.19 0.69
CA ILE A 75 -25.77 3.03 1.56
C ILE A 75 -25.83 4.46 1.04
N LEU A 76 -24.72 5.01 0.55
CA LEU A 76 -24.69 6.35 0.00
C LEU A 76 -25.64 6.47 -1.21
N ASP A 77 -25.59 5.50 -2.12
CA ASP A 77 -26.52 5.43 -3.26
C ASP A 77 -27.96 5.29 -2.79
N ALA A 78 -28.24 4.41 -1.81
CA ALA A 78 -29.57 4.29 -1.23
C ALA A 78 -30.08 5.60 -0.59
N MET A 79 -29.22 6.42 0.00
CA MET A 79 -29.59 7.73 0.54
C MET A 79 -29.81 8.78 -0.56
N ARG A 80 -29.12 8.67 -1.70
CA ARG A 80 -29.33 9.53 -2.88
C ARG A 80 -30.68 9.26 -3.53
N ASP A 81 -31.12 8.01 -3.54
CA ASP A 81 -32.44 7.61 -4.06
C ASP A 81 -33.59 8.13 -3.20
N GLY A 82 -33.35 8.41 -1.93
CA GLY A 82 -34.33 9.07 -1.07
C GLY A 82 -34.09 8.87 0.43
N LEU A 83 -34.73 9.75 1.21
CA LEU A 83 -34.76 9.66 2.67
C LEU A 83 -35.35 8.34 3.15
N GLY A 84 -34.90 7.89 4.31
CA GLY A 84 -35.38 6.64 4.90
C GLY A 84 -34.87 6.41 6.31
N THR A 85 -35.53 5.49 7.00
CA THR A 85 -35.04 4.98 8.28
C THR A 85 -33.80 4.11 8.09
N ARG A 86 -33.07 3.84 9.18
CA ARG A 86 -31.94 2.90 9.16
C ARG A 86 -32.32 1.54 8.54
N ALA A 87 -33.49 1.01 8.89
CA ALA A 87 -33.93 -0.29 8.40
C ALA A 87 -34.16 -0.24 6.88
N GLU A 88 -34.95 0.74 6.41
CA GLU A 88 -35.26 0.93 4.99
C GLU A 88 -34.01 1.14 4.15
N LEU A 89 -33.04 1.94 4.63
CA LEU A 89 -31.80 2.19 3.91
C LEU A 89 -30.90 0.96 3.85
N CYS A 90 -30.87 0.14 4.91
CA CYS A 90 -30.13 -1.13 4.88
C CYS A 90 -30.78 -2.13 3.92
N ASP A 91 -32.11 -2.19 3.90
CA ASP A 91 -32.86 -3.10 3.06
C ASP A 91 -32.72 -2.68 1.57
N ARG A 92 -32.80 -1.37 1.26
CA ARG A 92 -32.57 -0.81 -0.08
C ARG A 92 -31.13 -1.03 -0.58
N ALA A 93 -30.15 -0.88 0.31
CA ALA A 93 -28.74 -1.11 -0.02
C ALA A 93 -28.34 -2.60 -0.02
N GLU A 94 -29.27 -3.52 0.29
CA GLU A 94 -29.03 -4.97 0.41
C GLU A 94 -27.86 -5.31 1.35
N ILE A 95 -27.79 -4.63 2.49
CA ILE A 95 -26.73 -4.85 3.49
C ILE A 95 -27.27 -5.33 4.83
N ARG A 96 -26.41 -6.02 5.59
CA ARG A 96 -26.71 -6.41 6.97
C ARG A 96 -26.76 -5.18 7.87
N ARG A 97 -27.78 -5.11 8.74
CA ARG A 97 -27.99 -4.02 9.72
C ARG A 97 -26.78 -3.75 10.63
N GLY A 98 -25.97 -4.78 10.92
CA GLY A 98 -24.74 -4.65 11.72
C GLY A 98 -23.64 -3.82 11.05
N MET A 99 -23.67 -3.67 9.72
CA MET A 99 -22.69 -2.89 8.96
C MET A 99 -23.03 -1.40 8.88
N TRP A 100 -24.19 -0.99 9.40
CA TRP A 100 -24.65 0.39 9.34
C TRP A 100 -23.65 1.38 9.96
N SER A 101 -23.21 1.11 11.19
CA SER A 101 -22.37 2.05 11.93
C SER A 101 -21.00 2.23 11.28
N SER A 102 -20.38 1.13 10.81
CA SER A 102 -19.09 1.19 10.12
C SER A 102 -19.20 1.86 8.77
N ALA A 103 -20.24 1.56 8.00
CA ALA A 103 -20.48 2.18 6.71
C ALA A 103 -20.75 3.69 6.84
N LEU A 104 -21.59 4.11 7.80
CA LEU A 104 -21.87 5.53 8.06
C LEU A 104 -20.60 6.29 8.51
N ALA A 105 -19.73 5.66 9.30
CA ALA A 105 -18.46 6.26 9.67
C ALA A 105 -17.55 6.47 8.45
N GLN A 106 -17.49 5.51 7.52
CA GLN A 106 -16.72 5.62 6.29
C GLN A 106 -17.27 6.69 5.34
N ILE A 107 -18.60 6.83 5.22
CA ILE A 107 -19.23 7.91 4.44
C ILE A 107 -18.87 9.28 5.03
N ARG A 108 -18.90 9.43 6.36
CA ARG A 108 -18.49 10.69 7.00
C ARG A 108 -17.01 10.98 6.85
N ALA A 109 -16.17 9.94 6.80
CA ALA A 109 -14.73 10.07 6.60
C ALA A 109 -14.38 10.60 5.20
N THR A 110 -15.25 10.44 4.20
CA THR A 110 -15.07 11.07 2.87
C THR A 110 -15.53 12.52 2.83
N GLY A 111 -15.99 13.09 3.95
CA GLY A 111 -16.47 14.46 4.05
C GLY A 111 -17.95 14.64 3.73
N ILE A 112 -18.67 13.58 3.37
CA ILE A 112 -20.10 13.62 3.08
C ILE A 112 -20.89 13.78 4.39
N ARG A 113 -21.72 14.82 4.46
CA ARG A 113 -22.54 15.11 5.62
C ARG A 113 -23.86 14.35 5.57
N VAL A 114 -24.13 13.58 6.62
CA VAL A 114 -25.39 12.85 6.81
C VAL A 114 -26.10 13.42 8.02
N THR A 115 -27.26 14.04 7.78
CA THR A 115 -28.14 14.55 8.83
C THR A 115 -29.25 13.55 9.12
N HIS A 116 -29.91 13.73 10.26
CA HIS A 116 -31.02 12.89 10.64
C HIS A 116 -32.06 13.70 11.41
N ASP A 117 -33.32 13.42 11.12
CA ASP A 117 -34.46 14.04 11.77
C ASP A 117 -35.28 12.97 12.49
N ARG A 118 -36.02 13.39 13.51
CA ARG A 118 -36.92 12.52 14.25
C ARG A 118 -38.35 12.79 13.83
N ILE A 119 -38.93 11.87 13.05
CA ILE A 119 -40.29 11.97 12.53
C ILE A 119 -41.12 10.83 13.12
N LYS A 120 -42.23 11.16 13.79
CA LYS A 120 -43.16 10.16 14.38
C LYS A 120 -42.47 9.09 15.25
N GLY A 121 -41.44 9.50 16.00
CA GLY A 121 -40.67 8.60 16.87
C GLY A 121 -39.57 7.78 16.17
N GLN A 122 -39.48 7.83 14.84
CA GLN A 122 -38.43 7.17 14.05
C GLN A 122 -37.34 8.15 13.64
N THR A 123 -36.11 7.64 13.49
CA THR A 123 -34.98 8.42 12.97
C THR A 123 -34.86 8.20 11.47
N VAL A 124 -35.01 9.29 10.71
CA VAL A 124 -34.91 9.32 9.26
C VAL A 124 -33.60 10.00 8.88
N TYR A 125 -32.82 9.40 8.00
CA TYR A 125 -31.52 9.89 7.57
C TYR A 125 -31.61 10.51 6.17
N ARG A 126 -30.86 11.59 5.95
CA ARG A 126 -30.72 12.27 4.65
C ARG A 126 -29.31 12.80 4.44
N LEU A 127 -28.95 13.07 3.18
CA LEU A 127 -27.71 13.77 2.83
C LEU A 127 -27.91 15.28 2.95
N ASP A 128 -26.90 15.98 3.47
CA ASP A 128 -26.98 17.43 3.74
C ASP A 128 -26.81 18.30 2.48
N ASP A 129 -26.43 17.71 1.35
CA ASP A 129 -26.24 18.42 0.07
C ASP A 129 -27.56 18.80 -0.64
N GLN A 130 -28.71 18.52 -0.02
CA GLN A 130 -30.06 18.75 -0.57
C GLN A 130 -30.84 19.87 0.16
N ALA A 131 -30.20 20.63 1.06
CA ALA A 131 -30.87 21.69 1.83
C ALA A 131 -30.90 23.07 1.15
N GLU A 132 -30.31 23.25 -0.03
CA GLU A 132 -30.39 24.48 -0.83
C GLU A 132 -31.08 24.20 -2.18
N GLY A 133 -32.40 24.20 -2.21
CA GLY A 133 -33.14 23.99 -3.46
C GLY A 133 -34.66 23.96 -3.37
N GLY A 134 -35.26 24.71 -2.43
CA GLY A 134 -36.71 24.68 -2.23
C GLY A 134 -37.25 25.87 -1.47
N ASP A 135 -36.91 27.10 -1.89
CA ASP A 135 -37.75 28.28 -1.71
C ASP A 135 -37.26 29.37 -2.69
N ALA A 136 -37.87 29.39 -3.88
CA ALA A 136 -37.88 30.51 -4.82
C ALA A 136 -39.11 30.38 -5.73
#